data_AF-A0A3A5ZEW3-F1
#
_entry.id   AF-A0A3A5ZEW3-F1
#
_cell.length_a   1.000
_cell.length_b   1.000
_cell.length_c   1.000
_cell.angle_alpha   90.00
_cell.angle_beta   90.00
_cell.angle_gamma   90.00
#
_symmetry.space_group_name_H-M   'P 1'
#
loop_
_entity.id
_entity.type
_entity.pdbx_description
1 polymer ?
#
loop_
_entity_poly.entity_id
_entity_poly.type
_entity_poly.pdbx_seq_one_letter_code
_entity_poly.pdbx_strand_id
1 'polypeptide(L)' 'MVLNIVKNDLPASCIAEYVRCVFDNAKVNIKDENAVSVDIEVTGKNELHSLEGLKELEYYFKDYDIRIW' A
#
# COMPACT_ATOMS: atom_id res chain seq x y z
N MET A 1 -1.63 5.51 7.90
CA MET A 1 -0.24 5.21 7.50
C MET A 1 -0.05 5.57 6.04
N VAL A 2 1.19 5.91 5.63
CA VAL A 2 1.51 6.10 4.22
C VAL A 2 2.45 5.00 3.76
N LEU A 3 2.07 4.33 2.67
CA LEU A 3 2.86 3.29 2.02
C LEU A 3 3.44 3.83 0.73
N ASN A 4 4.76 3.82 0.59
CA ASN A 4 5.44 4.04 -0.67
C ASN A 4 5.79 2.68 -1.27
N ILE A 5 5.17 2.33 -2.40
CA ILE A 5 5.31 1.03 -3.05
C ILE A 5 5.93 1.22 -4.44
N VAL A 6 7.01 0.49 -4.74
CA VAL A 6 7.64 0.49 -6.08
C VAL A 6 6.69 -0.13 -7.11
N LYS A 7 6.55 0.52 -8.27
CA LYS A 7 5.56 0.11 -9.28
C LYS A 7 5.86 -1.22 -9.95
N ASN A 8 7.14 -1.50 -10.25
CA ASN A 8 7.56 -2.73 -10.97
C ASN A 8 6.64 -3.08 -12.15
N ASP A 9 6.47 -2.13 -13.07
CA ASP A 9 5.59 -2.23 -14.25
C ASP A 9 4.08 -2.39 -13.97
N LEU A 10 3.65 -2.28 -12.71
CA LEU A 10 2.23 -2.22 -12.34
C LEU A 10 1.72 -0.78 -12.34
N PRO A 11 0.48 -0.55 -12.83
CA PRO A 11 -0.15 0.75 -12.72
C PRO A 11 -0.53 1.03 -11.26
N ALA A 12 -0.50 2.31 -10.88
CA ALA A 12 -0.82 2.76 -9.52
C ALA A 12 -2.20 2.30 -9.05
N SER A 13 -3.18 2.22 -9.95
CA SER A 13 -4.52 1.71 -9.66
C SER A 13 -4.50 0.25 -9.17
N CYS A 14 -3.74 -0.63 -9.82
CA CYS A 14 -3.64 -2.03 -9.41
C CYS A 14 -2.97 -2.16 -8.05
N ILE A 15 -1.94 -1.35 -7.78
CA ILE A 15 -1.27 -1.32 -6.47
C ILE A 15 -2.24 -0.89 -5.38
N ALA A 16 -3.04 0.15 -5.63
CA ALA A 16 -4.07 0.59 -4.70
C ALA A 16 -5.16 -0.47 -4.46
N GLU A 17 -5.53 -1.25 -5.47
CA GLU A 17 -6.45 -2.37 -5.30
C GLU A 17 -5.87 -3.48 -4.42
N TYR A 18 -4.59 -3.84 -4.57
CA TYR A 18 -3.93 -4.81 -3.68
C TYR A 18 -3.90 -4.32 -2.24
N VAL A 19 -3.52 -3.06 -2.02
CA VAL A 19 -3.52 -2.45 -0.67
C VAL A 19 -4.94 -2.41 -0.09
N ARG A 20 -5.95 -2.13 -0.91
CA ARG A 20 -7.36 -2.15 -0.47
C ARG A 20 -7.86 -3.56 -0.16
N CYS A 21 -7.38 -4.58 -0.85
CA CYS A 21 -7.74 -5.96 -0.58
C CYS A 21 -7.18 -6.43 0.77
N VAL A 22 -5.94 -6.05 1.08
CA VAL A 22 -5.28 -6.37 2.36
C VAL A 22 -5.86 -5.56 3.52
N PHE A 23 -6.17 -4.28 3.29
CA PHE A 23 -6.80 -3.41 4.27
C PHE A 23 -8.27 -3.14 3.91
N ASP A 24 -9.07 -4.21 3.87
CA ASP A 24 -10.49 -4.21 3.48
C ASP A 24 -11.36 -3.22 4.29
N ASN A 25 -11.01 -3.02 5.56
CA ASN A 25 -11.69 -2.11 6.49
C ASN A 25 -11.09 -0.69 6.48
N ALA A 26 -10.11 -0.40 5.62
CA ALA A 26 -9.47 0.90 5.50
C ALA A 26 -9.92 1.68 4.28
N LYS A 27 -9.87 3.00 4.39
CA LYS A 27 -9.92 3.89 3.23
C LYS A 27 -8.53 3.95 2.61
N VAL A 28 -8.41 3.53 1.36
CA VAL A 28 -7.18 3.56 0.58
C VAL A 28 -7.30 4.62 -0.51
N ASN A 29 -6.37 5.58 -0.53
CA ASN A 29 -6.27 6.62 -1.55
C ASN A 29 -4.85 6.68 -2.11
N ILE A 30 -4.72 6.93 -3.41
CA ILE A 30 -3.43 7.30 -4.01
C ILE A 30 -3.17 8.77 -3.64
N LYS A 31 -2.06 9.01 -2.95
CA LYS A 31 -1.65 10.35 -2.50
C LYS A 31 -0.77 11.03 -3.54
N ASP A 32 0.22 10.31 -4.03
CA ASP A 32 1.14 10.78 -5.06
C ASP A 32 1.55 9.62 -5.96
N GLU A 33 1.74 9.90 -7.24
CA GLU A 33 2.18 8.92 -8.22
C GLU A 33 3.52 9.37 -8.78
N ASN A 34 4.60 8.84 -8.20
CA ASN A 34 5.96 9.08 -8.65
C ASN A 34 6.27 8.26 -9.91
N ALA A 35 7.39 8.56 -10.58
CA ALA A 35 7.81 7.81 -11.78
C ALA A 35 8.04 6.31 -11.49
N VAL A 36 8.64 5.99 -10.34
CA VAL A 36 9.08 4.62 -9.98
C VAL A 36 8.24 4.00 -8.87
N SER A 37 7.52 4.80 -8.08
CA SER A 37 6.74 4.34 -6.93
C SER A 37 5.41 5.07 -6.83
N VAL A 38 4.52 4.61 -5.96
CA VAL A 38 3.26 5.26 -5.63
C VAL A 38 3.15 5.41 -4.12
N ASP A 39 2.70 6.57 -3.69
CA ASP A 39 2.36 6.83 -2.29
C ASP A 39 0.87 6.55 -2.09
N ILE A 40 0.57 5.65 -1.17
CA ILE A 40 -0.77 5.19 -0.85
C ILE A 40 -1.07 5.53 0.60
N GLU A 41 -2.09 6.34 0.78
CA GLU A 41 -2.62 6.68 2.09
C GLU A 41 -3.64 5.62 2.50
N VAL A 42 -3.39 4.98 3.65
CA VAL A 42 -4.30 4.01 4.26
C VAL A 42 -4.80 4.60 5.58
N THR A 43 -6.10 4.89 5.64
CA THR A 43 -6.78 5.49 6.79
C THR A 43 -7.87 4.56 7.33
N GLY A 44 -7.67 4.06 8.55
CA GLY A 44 -8.61 3.20 9.27
C GLY A 44 -9.35 3.91 10.39
N LYS A 45 -10.57 3.45 10.73
CA LYS A 45 -11.33 3.98 11.88
C LYS A 45 -10.78 3.56 13.25
N ASN A 46 -9.98 2.51 13.28
CA ASN A 46 -9.18 2.08 14.43
C ASN A 46 -7.77 1.84 13.91
N GLU A 47 -6.79 2.48 14.54
CA GLU A 47 -5.34 2.38 14.34
C GLU A 47 -4.89 1.16 13.50
N LEU A 48 -4.93 1.31 12.18
CA LEU A 48 -4.49 0.29 11.23
C LEU A 48 -2.95 0.34 11.18
N HIS A 49 -2.36 -0.19 12.24
CA HIS A 49 -0.95 -0.57 12.39
C HIS A 49 -0.84 -2.09 12.53
N SER A 50 -1.68 -2.82 11.80
CA SER A 50 -1.64 -4.27 11.79
C SER A 50 -0.37 -4.71 11.06
N LEU A 51 0.63 -5.18 11.81
CA LEU A 51 1.82 -5.88 11.27
C LEU A 51 1.42 -7.06 10.37
N GLU A 52 0.22 -7.62 10.59
CA GLU A 52 -0.34 -8.71 9.80
C GLU A 52 -0.68 -8.25 8.37
N GLY A 53 -1.25 -7.05 8.19
CA GLY A 53 -1.50 -6.50 6.86
C GLY A 53 -0.21 -6.19 6.09
N LEU A 54 0.86 -5.76 6.77
CA LEU A 54 2.16 -5.59 6.12
C LEU A 54 2.73 -6.91 5.64
N LYS A 55 2.60 -7.97 6.43
CA LYS A 55 3.03 -9.31 6.05
C LYS A 55 2.21 -9.87 4.87
N GLU A 56 0.92 -9.58 4.80
CA GLU A 56 0.10 -9.96 3.65
C GLU A 56 0.49 -9.20 2.37
N LEU A 57 0.93 -7.93 2.49
CA LEU A 57 1.45 -7.18 1.35
C LEU A 57 2.73 -7.78 0.76
N GLU A 58 3.54 -8.49 1.56
CA GLU A 58 4.71 -9.22 1.07
C GLU A 58 4.36 -10.34 0.07
N TYR A 59 3.08 -10.76 0.00
CA TYR A 59 2.61 -11.67 -1.03
C TYR A 59 2.53 -11.00 -2.41
N TYR A 60 2.23 -9.70 -2.44
CA TYR A 60 2.01 -8.92 -3.67
C TYR A 60 3.25 -8.14 -4.10
N PHE A 61 4.00 -7.61 -3.14
CA PHE A 61 5.18 -6.79 -3.38
C PHE A 61 6.35 -7.35 -2.59
N LYS A 62 7.58 -7.17 -3.05
CA LYS A 62 8.74 -7.57 -2.26
C LYS A 62 8.91 -6.65 -1.06
N ASP A 63 9.43 -7.19 0.02
CA ASP A 63 9.59 -6.48 1.29
C ASP A 63 10.43 -5.19 1.11
N TYR A 64 11.40 -5.20 0.19
CA TYR A 64 12.24 -4.05 -0.15
C TYR A 64 11.56 -3.02 -1.08
N ASP A 65 10.44 -3.37 -1.71
CA ASP A 65 9.64 -2.48 -2.55
C ASP A 65 8.61 -1.68 -1.75
N ILE A 66 8.38 -2.06 -0.48
CA ILE A 66 7.42 -1.41 0.41
C ILE A 66 8.20 -0.56 1.42
N ARG A 67 7.87 0.74 1.52
CA ARG A 67 8.39 1.64 2.55
C ARG A 67 7.23 2.29 3.28
N ILE A 68 7.34 2.38 4.60
CA ILE A 68 6.30 2.94 5.47
C ILE A 68 6.78 4.30 5.97
N TRP A 69 5.92 5.31 5.85
CA TRP A 69 6.13 6.67 6.34
C TRP A 69 5.05 7.09 7.33
#